data_AF-A0A528D750-F1
#
_entry.id   AF-A0A528D750-F1
#
_cell.length_a   1.000
_cell.length_b   1.000
_cell.length_c   1.000
_cell.angle_alpha   90.00
_cell.angle_beta   90.00
_cell.angle_gamma   90.00
#
_symmetry.space_group_name_H-M   'P 1'
#
loop_
_entity.id
_entity.type
_entity.pdbx_description
1 polymer ?
#
loop_
_entity_poly.entity_id
_entity_poly.type
_entity_poly.pdbx_seq_one_letter_code
_entity_poly.pdbx_strand_id
1 'polypeptide(L)' 'DAPFSVDANLLHSSSEGKVLEDPWSEPPEFVHQRTVSPMDAPDAVTEIEIEFLKGDPIALNGKKLSPASMLAALNDLG' A
#
# COMPACT_ATOMS: atom_id res chain seq x y z
N ASP A 1 -24.52 6.87 -1.86
CA ASP A 1 -23.67 6.43 -2.98
C ASP A 1 -22.21 6.47 -2.61
N ALA A 2 -21.40 5.54 -3.13
CA ALA A 2 -19.95 5.53 -2.91
C ALA A 2 -19.32 6.81 -3.48
N PRO A 3 -18.39 7.48 -2.77
CA PRO A 3 -17.85 8.78 -3.17
C PRO A 3 -16.95 8.75 -4.42
N PHE A 4 -16.46 7.58 -4.83
CA PHE A 4 -15.65 7.31 -6.02
C PHE A 4 -15.74 5.81 -6.38
N SER A 5 -15.21 5.41 -7.54
CA SER A 5 -15.05 4.02 -7.96
C SER A 5 -13.74 3.45 -7.43
N VAL A 6 -13.73 2.18 -7.01
CA VAL A 6 -12.54 1.53 -6.43
C VAL A 6 -12.36 0.13 -7.01
N ASP A 7 -11.14 -0.17 -7.44
CA ASP A 7 -10.66 -1.52 -7.70
C ASP A 7 -9.45 -1.83 -6.78
N ALA A 8 -9.39 -3.03 -6.21
CA ALA A 8 -8.34 -3.40 -5.27
C ALA A 8 -8.00 -4.90 -5.33
N ASN A 9 -6.70 -5.19 -5.38
CA ASN A 9 -6.13 -6.54 -5.29
C ASN A 9 -4.92 -6.54 -4.35
N LEU A 10 -4.27 -7.67 -4.09
CA LEU A 10 -3.13 -7.71 -3.14
C LEU A 10 -1.98 -6.76 -3.48
N LEU A 11 -1.81 -6.40 -4.76
CA LEU A 11 -0.70 -5.57 -5.22
C LEU A 11 -1.01 -4.08 -5.15
N HIS A 12 -2.23 -3.65 -5.49
CA HIS A 12 -2.58 -2.23 -5.47
C HIS A 12 -4.08 -1.98 -5.22
N SER A 13 -4.40 -0.71 -4.99
CA SER A 13 -5.75 -0.17 -5.06
C SER A 13 -5.76 1.02 -6.02
N SER A 14 -6.80 1.12 -6.85
CA SER A 14 -7.05 2.22 -7.77
C SER A 14 -8.37 2.89 -7.41
N SER A 15 -8.37 4.22 -7.32
CA SER A 15 -9.55 5.04 -7.01
C SER A 15 -9.73 6.11 -8.08
N GLU A 16 -10.95 6.26 -8.60
CA GLU A 16 -11.24 7.17 -9.70
C GLU A 16 -12.66 7.74 -9.67
N GLY A 17 -12.88 8.82 -10.42
CA GLY A 17 -14.20 9.38 -10.64
C GLY A 17 -14.72 10.32 -9.55
N LYS A 18 -15.86 10.94 -9.86
CA LYS A 18 -16.60 11.84 -8.95
C LYS A 18 -15.72 12.96 -8.39
N VAL A 19 -15.44 12.93 -7.09
CA VAL A 19 -14.65 13.97 -6.42
C VAL A 19 -13.21 14.05 -6.93
N LEU A 20 -12.76 13.06 -7.69
CA LEU A 20 -11.42 12.98 -8.29
C LEU A 20 -11.34 13.46 -9.75
N GLU A 21 -12.46 13.88 -10.37
CA GLU A 21 -12.49 14.28 -11.79
C GLU A 21 -11.94 15.68 -12.05
N ASP A 22 -11.80 16.52 -11.03
CA ASP A 22 -11.16 17.83 -11.16
C ASP A 22 -9.67 17.74 -10.78
N PRO A 23 -8.73 17.79 -11.75
CA PRO A 23 -7.30 17.71 -11.48
C PRO A 23 -6.74 18.94 -10.76
N TRP A 24 -7.50 20.02 -10.64
CA TRP A 24 -7.10 21.21 -9.86
C TRP A 24 -7.49 21.12 -8.39
N SER A 25 -8.27 20.11 -8.01
CA SER A 25 -8.69 19.84 -6.64
C SER A 25 -7.83 18.75 -6.01
N GLU A 26 -7.44 18.94 -4.75
CA GLU A 26 -6.70 17.94 -3.97
C GLU A 26 -7.60 16.72 -3.66
N PRO A 27 -7.11 15.48 -3.79
CA PRO A 27 -7.87 14.30 -3.41
C PRO A 27 -8.14 14.31 -1.88
N PRO A 28 -9.38 14.04 -1.44
CA PRO A 28 -9.67 13.91 -0.02
C PRO A 28 -8.92 12.72 0.61
N GLU A 29 -8.51 12.83 1.88
CA GLU A 29 -7.73 11.80 2.58
C GLU A 29 -8.35 10.39 2.52
N PHE A 30 -9.69 10.30 2.60
CA PHE A 30 -10.40 9.02 2.58
C PHE A 30 -10.24 8.22 1.27
N VAL A 31 -9.65 8.80 0.23
CA VAL A 31 -9.32 8.14 -1.04
C VAL A 31 -8.15 7.17 -0.86
N HIS A 32 -7.25 7.45 0.08
CA HIS A 32 -6.13 6.59 0.43
C HIS A 32 -6.60 5.46 1.35
N GLN A 33 -6.60 4.22 0.84
CA GLN A 33 -7.18 3.08 1.57
C GLN A 33 -6.17 2.24 2.36
N ARG A 34 -4.91 2.21 1.91
CA ARG A 34 -3.87 1.32 2.45
C ARG A 34 -2.72 2.06 3.10
N THR A 35 -2.55 3.32 2.77
CA THR A 35 -1.47 4.17 3.26
C THR A 35 -2.04 5.19 4.22
N VAL A 36 -1.25 5.56 5.22
CA VAL A 36 -1.52 6.74 6.04
C VAL A 36 -0.90 7.97 5.38
N SER A 37 -1.42 9.15 5.70
CA SER A 37 -0.75 10.40 5.35
C SER A 37 0.70 10.40 5.85
N PRO A 38 1.68 10.87 5.05
CA PRO A 38 3.05 11.04 5.54
C PRO A 38 3.16 11.94 6.77
N MET A 39 2.18 12.82 7.00
CA MET A 39 2.12 13.69 8.20
C MET A 39 1.71 12.93 9.47
N ASP A 40 1.03 11.79 9.31
CA ASP A 40 0.59 10.90 10.39
C ASP A 40 1.53 9.69 10.58
N ALA A 41 2.52 9.52 9.70
CA ALA A 41 3.48 8.44 9.78
C ALA A 41 4.36 8.58 11.05
N PRO A 42 4.76 7.45 11.68
CA PRO A 42 5.63 7.50 12.85
C PRO A 42 6.99 8.17 12.53
N ASP A 43 7.47 9.03 13.43
CA ASP A 43 8.82 9.59 13.38
C ASP A 43 9.86 8.58 13.91
N ALA A 44 9.83 7.38 13.32
CA ALA A 44 10.69 6.26 13.68
C ALA A 44 11.01 5.46 12.42
N VAL A 45 12.29 5.21 12.21
CA VAL A 45 12.76 4.38 11.09
C VAL A 45 12.42 2.92 11.37
N THR A 46 11.88 2.25 10.36
CA THR A 46 11.74 0.79 10.34
C THR A 46 12.70 0.21 9.31
N GLU A 47 13.72 -0.51 9.77
CA GLU A 47 14.61 -1.26 8.89
C GLU A 47 14.00 -2.65 8.60
N ILE A 48 14.00 -3.04 7.33
CA ILE A 48 13.54 -4.36 6.89
C ILE A 48 14.57 -5.02 5.98
N GLU A 49 14.66 -6.33 6.04
CA GLU A 49 15.48 -7.16 5.15
C GLU A 49 14.57 -8.06 4.32
N ILE A 50 14.76 -8.04 3.01
CA ILE A 50 14.06 -8.93 2.07
C ILE A 50 15.09 -9.85 1.43
N GLU A 51 14.92 -11.15 1.63
CA GLU A 51 15.77 -12.15 1.00
C GLU A 51 15.18 -12.54 -0.35
N PHE A 52 16.01 -12.51 -1.39
CA PHE A 52 15.63 -12.89 -2.76
C PHE A 52 16.30 -14.18 -3.19
N LEU A 53 15.56 -15.01 -3.91
CA LEU A 53 16.09 -16.18 -4.59
C LEU A 53 15.56 -16.20 -6.03
N LYS A 54 16.47 -16.13 -7.00
CA LYS A 54 16.14 -16.17 -8.43
C LYS A 54 15.12 -15.10 -8.87
N GLY A 55 15.12 -13.94 -8.20
CA GLY A 55 14.24 -12.81 -8.50
C GLY A 55 12.97 -12.77 -7.66
N ASP A 56 12.62 -13.83 -6.94
CA ASP A 56 11.44 -13.85 -6.06
C ASP A 56 11.83 -13.53 -4.60
N PRO A 57 11.05 -12.70 -3.89
CA PRO A 57 11.22 -12.51 -2.46
C PRO A 57 10.75 -13.77 -1.71
N ILE A 58 11.63 -14.34 -0.89
CA ILE A 58 11.38 -15.60 -0.18
C ILE A 58 11.28 -15.45 1.33
N ALA A 59 11.84 -14.37 1.91
CA ALA A 59 11.76 -14.09 3.34
C ALA A 59 11.77 -12.60 3.64
N LEU A 60 11.12 -12.22 4.75
CA LEU A 60 11.10 -10.87 5.32
C LEU A 60 11.64 -10.97 6.76
N ASN A 61 12.69 -10.22 7.08
CA ASN A 61 13.37 -10.23 8.38
C ASN A 61 13.72 -11.65 8.86
N GLY A 62 14.32 -12.45 7.95
CA GLY A 62 14.68 -13.86 8.19
C GLY A 62 13.51 -14.85 8.25
N LYS A 63 12.26 -14.40 8.14
CA LYS A 63 11.07 -15.26 8.16
C LYS A 63 10.59 -15.58 6.74
N LYS A 64 10.58 -16.86 6.38
CA LYS A 64 10.01 -17.31 5.09
C LYS A 64 8.51 -17.06 5.04
N LEU A 65 8.04 -16.51 3.93
CA LEU A 65 6.63 -16.20 3.68
C LEU A 65 6.20 -16.76 2.32
N SER A 66 4.90 -17.04 2.19
CA SER A 66 4.30 -17.25 0.87
C SER A 66 4.25 -15.92 0.10
N PRO A 67 4.18 -15.91 -1.24
CA PRO A 67 4.08 -14.66 -2.02
C PRO A 67 2.92 -13.76 -1.59
N ALA A 68 1.75 -14.34 -1.31
CA ALA A 68 0.59 -13.58 -0.84
C ALA A 68 0.82 -12.97 0.55
N SER A 69 1.44 -13.73 1.46
CA SER A 69 1.80 -13.23 2.80
C SER A 69 2.91 -12.19 2.76
N MET A 70 3.84 -12.29 1.81
CA MET A 70 4.90 -11.29 1.59
C MET A 70 4.28 -9.96 1.17
N LEU A 71 3.40 -9.95 0.17
CA LEU A 71 2.72 -8.73 -0.27
C LEU A 71 1.86 -8.11 0.84
N ALA A 72 1.09 -8.93 1.57
CA ALA A 72 0.29 -8.44 2.69
C ALA A 72 1.17 -7.82 3.78
N ALA A 73 2.25 -8.50 4.19
CA ALA A 73 3.14 -7.98 5.22
C ALA A 73 3.89 -6.72 4.79
N LEU A 74 4.26 -6.59 3.52
CA LEU A 74 4.92 -5.39 3.00
C LEU A 74 3.94 -4.21 2.90
N ASN A 75 2.69 -4.44 2.48
CA ASN A 75 1.64 -3.41 2.48
C ASN A 75 1.32 -2.89 3.89
N ASP A 76 1.48 -3.72 4.93
CA ASP A 76 1.29 -3.28 6.32
C ASP A 76 2.44 -2.40 6.83
N LEU A 77 3.63 -2.51 6.20
CA LEU A 77 4.83 -1.75 6.56
C LEU A 77 4.98 -0.45 5.77
N GLY A 78 4.35 -0.34 4.59
CA GLY A 78 4.47 0.80 3.68
C GLY A 78 3.34 0.89 2.68
#